data_AF-A0AAD3VS55-F1
#
_entry.id   AF-A0AAD3VS55-F1
#
_cell.length_a   1.000
_cell.length_b   1.000
_cell.length_c   1.000
_cell.angle_alpha   90.00
_cell.angle_beta   90.00
_cell.angle_gamma   90.00
#
_symmetry.space_group_name_H-M   'P 1'
#
loop_
_entity.id
_entity.type
_entity.pdbx_description
1 polymer ?
#
loop_
_entity_poly.entity_id
_entity_poly.type
_entity_poly.pdbx_seq_one_letter_code
_entity_poly.pdbx_strand_id
1 'polypeptide(L)'
;MGDLNKENGTVMPPEAENSNDDSWAASVEPPGGELAIPAPEASDKEIIEEVIDHEEVSLIRKNILTLALPALAEMILMTLVSMADMIMVGRLGPWAITSVGLSNQPMFVAMSMFMALNVGA
;
A
#
# COMPACT_ATOMS: atom_id res chain seq x y z
N MET A 1 -29.15 25.19 -27.32
CA MET A 1 -28.80 26.15 -28.39
C MET A 1 -27.32 26.47 -28.19
N GLY A 2 -26.35 25.78 -28.78
CA GLY A 2 -26.14 25.56 -30.21
C GLY A 2 -25.30 26.73 -30.71
N ASP A 3 -23.97 26.66 -30.55
CA ASP A 3 -23.09 27.74 -31.02
C ASP A 3 -23.22 27.85 -32.54
N LEU A 4 -23.72 29.01 -32.96
CA LEU A 4 -24.04 29.31 -34.34
C LEU A 4 -22.73 29.50 -35.12
N ASN A 5 -22.58 28.76 -36.21
CA ASN A 5 -21.58 29.06 -37.22
C ASN A 5 -21.90 30.44 -37.83
N LYS A 6 -21.04 31.43 -37.55
CA LYS A 6 -21.21 32.85 -37.96
C LYS A 6 -21.19 33.08 -39.48
N GLU A 7 -20.97 32.04 -40.27
CA GLU A 7 -20.98 32.14 -41.74
C GLU A 7 -22.25 31.58 -42.40
N ASN A 8 -23.03 30.69 -41.76
CA ASN A 8 -24.19 30.08 -42.43
C ASN A 8 -25.35 29.58 -41.54
N GLY A 9 -25.37 29.89 -40.23
CA GLY A 9 -26.58 29.73 -39.41
C GLY A 9 -27.16 28.31 -39.25
N THR A 10 -26.47 27.24 -39.67
CA THR A 10 -26.91 25.86 -39.47
C THR A 10 -26.42 25.29 -38.13
N VAL A 11 -27.29 24.54 -37.46
CA VAL A 11 -27.02 23.86 -36.18
C VAL A 11 -26.09 22.66 -36.42
N MET A 12 -25.06 22.50 -35.58
CA MET A 12 -24.12 21.38 -35.63
C MET A 12 -24.81 20.04 -35.29
N PRO A 13 -24.61 18.97 -36.08
CA PRO A 13 -25.10 17.64 -35.73
C PRO A 13 -24.32 17.05 -34.53
N PRO A 14 -24.98 16.24 -33.68
CA PRO A 14 -24.36 15.67 -32.49
C PRO A 14 -23.69 14.33 -32.84
N GLU A 15 -22.36 14.29 -32.99
CA GLU A 15 -21.67 13.00 -32.91
C GLU A 15 -20.17 13.17 -32.61
N ALA A 16 -19.82 12.68 -31.42
CA ALA A 16 -18.53 12.24 -30.92
C ALA A 16 -17.29 12.49 -31.81
N GLU A 17 -16.60 13.59 -31.51
CA GLU A 17 -15.15 13.67 -31.69
C GLU A 17 -14.48 12.77 -30.63
N ASN A 18 -14.46 11.46 -30.88
CA ASN A 18 -13.53 10.53 -30.26
C ASN A 18 -12.53 10.09 -31.32
N SER A 19 -11.43 10.82 -31.43
CA SER A 19 -10.27 10.47 -32.25
C SER A 19 -9.44 9.34 -31.61
N ASN A 20 -10.08 8.19 -31.35
CA ASN A 20 -9.37 6.93 -31.16
C ASN A 20 -9.41 6.21 -32.51
N ASP A 21 -8.35 6.41 -33.25
CA ASP A 21 -7.99 5.72 -34.47
C ASP A 21 -7.66 4.25 -34.21
N ASP A 22 -8.70 3.46 -33.91
CA ASP A 22 -8.65 2.00 -33.73
C ASP A 22 -8.39 1.23 -35.04
N SER A 23 -7.66 1.85 -35.98
CA SER A 23 -7.25 1.29 -37.27
C SER A 23 -6.33 0.07 -37.13
N TRP A 24 -5.67 -0.08 -35.98
CA TRP A 24 -4.83 -1.22 -35.67
C TRP A 24 -5.64 -2.50 -35.34
N ALA A 25 -6.90 -2.36 -34.89
CA ALA A 25 -7.73 -3.49 -34.48
C ALA A 25 -8.33 -4.28 -35.66
N ALA A 26 -8.45 -3.65 -36.84
CA ALA A 26 -9.03 -4.28 -38.02
C ALA A 26 -8.03 -5.13 -38.84
N SER A 27 -6.72 -5.02 -38.57
CA SER A 27 -5.67 -5.73 -39.33
C SER A 27 -5.06 -6.92 -38.58
N VAL A 28 -5.48 -7.17 -37.35
CA VAL A 28 -5.05 -8.35 -36.58
C VAL A 28 -6.09 -9.44 -36.80
N GLU A 29 -5.98 -10.16 -37.92
CA GLU A 29 -6.59 -11.49 -37.97
C GLU A 29 -5.93 -12.34 -36.88
N PRO A 30 -6.71 -12.93 -35.96
CA PRO A 30 -6.16 -13.72 -34.87
C PRO A 30 -5.42 -14.94 -35.46
N PRO A 31 -4.15 -15.17 -35.07
CA PRO A 31 -3.41 -16.32 -35.55
C PRO A 31 -4.03 -17.59 -34.99
N GLY A 32 -4.83 -18.27 -35.83
CA GLY A 32 -5.23 -19.66 -35.65
C GLY A 32 -6.01 -19.96 -34.37
N GLY A 33 -7.34 -19.97 -34.50
CA GLY A 33 -8.24 -20.60 -33.54
C GLY A 33 -8.53 -19.73 -32.32
N GLU A 34 -9.75 -19.20 -32.27
CA GLU A 34 -10.49 -18.79 -31.08
C GLU A 34 -9.70 -18.95 -29.76
N LEU A 35 -8.94 -17.92 -29.35
CA LEU A 35 -8.53 -17.78 -27.95
C LEU A 35 -9.75 -17.33 -27.14
N ALA A 36 -10.82 -18.14 -27.17
CA ALA A 36 -11.86 -18.06 -26.16
C ALA A 36 -11.17 -18.41 -24.85
N ILE A 37 -11.02 -17.43 -23.97
CA ILE A 37 -10.78 -17.72 -22.56
C ILE A 37 -11.98 -18.56 -22.14
N PRO A 38 -11.83 -19.88 -21.91
CA PRO A 38 -12.97 -20.68 -21.51
C PRO A 38 -13.50 -20.08 -20.21
N ALA A 39 -14.81 -19.87 -20.13
CA ALA A 39 -15.45 -19.45 -18.89
C ALA A 39 -14.95 -20.37 -17.76
N PRO A 40 -14.57 -19.83 -16.59
CA PRO A 40 -13.88 -20.59 -15.56
C PRO A 40 -14.68 -21.85 -15.25
N GLU A 41 -14.13 -23.00 -15.65
CA GLU A 41 -14.74 -24.29 -15.38
C GLU A 41 -14.86 -24.43 -13.86
N ALA A 42 -15.99 -24.93 -13.37
CA ALA A 42 -16.31 -24.99 -11.94
C ALA A 42 -15.21 -25.68 -11.09
N SER A 43 -14.38 -26.52 -11.74
CA SER A 43 -13.13 -27.11 -11.23
C SER A 43 -12.17 -26.09 -10.60
N ASP A 44 -11.92 -24.96 -11.26
CA ASP A 44 -10.92 -23.98 -10.77
C ASP A 44 -11.41 -23.20 -9.54
N LYS A 45 -12.73 -23.13 -9.35
CA LYS A 45 -13.34 -22.48 -8.17
C LYS A 45 -13.29 -23.41 -6.96
N GLU A 46 -13.56 -24.71 -7.15
CA GLU A 46 -13.45 -25.71 -6.08
C GLU A 46 -12.01 -25.89 -5.60
N ILE A 47 -11.01 -25.90 -6.50
CA ILE A 47 -9.59 -26.02 -6.11
C ILE A 47 -9.12 -24.83 -5.27
N ILE A 48 -9.65 -23.62 -5.51
CA ILE A 48 -9.29 -22.43 -4.72
C ILE A 48 -10.02 -22.42 -3.36
N GLU A 49 -11.23 -22.98 -3.29
CA GLU A 49 -12.01 -23.09 -2.05
C GLU A 49 -11.53 -24.24 -1.16
N GLU A 50 -11.05 -25.34 -1.73
CA GLU A 50 -10.54 -26.54 -1.02
C GLU A 50 -9.15 -26.32 -0.39
N VAL A 51 -8.35 -25.40 -0.93
CA VAL A 51 -6.99 -25.10 -0.43
C VAL A 51 -6.98 -24.23 0.83
N ILE A 52 -8.13 -23.68 1.26
CA ILE A 52 -8.22 -22.88 2.49
C ILE A 52 -8.98 -23.67 3.55
N ASP A 53 -8.27 -24.60 4.20
CA ASP A 53 -8.73 -25.18 5.46
C ASP A 53 -8.94 -24.04 6.48
N HIS A 54 -10.21 -23.79 6.84
CA HIS A 54 -10.59 -22.78 7.83
C HIS A 54 -9.85 -22.94 9.18
N GLU A 55 -9.32 -24.14 9.45
CA GLU A 55 -8.50 -24.46 10.61
C GLU A 55 -7.09 -23.85 10.54
N GLU A 56 -6.41 -23.90 9.39
CA GLU A 56 -5.06 -23.31 9.24
C GLU A 56 -5.09 -21.80 9.44
N VAL A 57 -6.11 -21.12 8.91
CA VAL A 57 -6.27 -19.66 9.07
C VAL A 57 -6.46 -19.28 10.54
N SER A 58 -7.15 -20.12 11.32
CA SER A 58 -7.35 -19.94 12.77
C SER A 58 -6.05 -20.12 13.55
N LEU A 59 -5.23 -21.13 13.20
CA LEU A 59 -3.93 -21.38 13.81
C LEU A 59 -2.92 -20.27 13.49
N ILE A 60 -2.89 -19.80 12.24
CA ILE A 60 -2.06 -18.67 11.80
C ILE A 60 -2.44 -17.39 12.58
N ARG A 61 -3.72 -17.08 12.73
CA ARG A 61 -4.18 -15.92 13.53
C ARG A 61 -3.77 -16.02 15.00
N LYS A 62 -3.87 -17.21 15.61
CA LYS A 62 -3.42 -17.45 16.99
C LYS A 62 -1.90 -17.28 17.14
N ASN A 63 -1.12 -17.76 16.17
CA ASN A 63 0.34 -17.59 16.16
C ASN A 63 0.74 -16.12 15.98
N ILE A 64 0.09 -15.41 15.06
CA ILE A 64 0.29 -13.97 14.87
C ILE A 64 -0.01 -13.24 16.17
N LEU A 65 -1.13 -13.52 16.85
CA LEU A 65 -1.44 -12.87 18.13
C LEU A 65 -0.43 -13.22 19.23
N THR A 66 0.05 -14.45 19.28
CA THR A 66 1.06 -14.89 20.28
C THR A 66 2.41 -14.21 20.08
N LEU A 67 2.75 -13.83 18.85
CA LEU A 67 3.98 -13.08 18.51
C LEU A 67 3.77 -11.56 18.55
N ALA A 68 2.61 -11.07 18.13
CA ALA A 68 2.30 -9.65 18.05
C ALA A 68 2.00 -9.05 19.43
N LEU A 69 1.40 -9.82 20.35
CA LEU A 69 1.15 -9.36 21.72
C LEU A 69 2.44 -8.97 22.48
N PRO A 70 3.50 -9.79 22.52
CA PRO A 70 4.75 -9.39 23.16
C PRO A 70 5.44 -8.24 22.42
N ALA A 71 5.42 -8.21 21.08
CA ALA A 71 6.01 -7.11 20.30
C ALA A 71 5.28 -5.76 20.53
N LEU A 72 3.94 -5.79 20.65
CA LEU A 72 3.14 -4.62 20.99
C LEU A 72 3.46 -4.14 22.41
N ALA A 73 3.50 -5.06 23.37
CA ALA A 73 3.84 -4.75 24.75
C ALA A 73 5.26 -4.15 24.85
N GLU A 74 6.21 -4.70 24.12
CA GLU A 74 7.58 -4.19 24.01
C GLU A 74 7.61 -2.76 23.45
N MET A 75 6.89 -2.49 22.35
CA MET A 75 6.81 -1.16 21.75
C MET A 75 6.19 -0.12 22.72
N ILE A 76 5.13 -0.52 23.43
CA ILE A 76 4.50 0.34 24.44
C ILE A 76 5.47 0.57 25.61
N LEU A 77 6.11 -0.47 26.14
CA LEU A 77 7.11 -0.34 27.20
C LEU A 77 8.28 0.56 26.78
N MET A 78 8.80 0.39 25.58
CA MET A 78 9.88 1.22 25.03
C MET A 78 9.50 2.70 25.02
N THR A 79 8.28 3.00 24.59
CA THR A 79 7.75 4.37 24.57
C THR A 79 7.56 4.92 25.98
N LEU A 80 7.02 4.12 26.90
CA LEU A 80 6.83 4.50 28.30
C LEU A 80 8.16 4.74 29.03
N VAL A 81 9.15 3.89 28.79
CA VAL A 81 10.51 4.06 29.35
C VAL A 81 11.14 5.34 28.79
N SER A 82 11.01 5.60 27.48
CA SER A 82 11.49 6.85 26.88
C SER A 82 10.86 8.10 27.53
N MET A 83 9.56 8.04 27.83
CA MET A 83 8.89 9.11 28.58
C MET A 83 9.39 9.20 30.03
N ALA A 84 9.55 8.06 30.70
CA ALA A 84 10.05 8.00 32.07
C ALA A 84 11.49 8.55 32.17
N ASP A 85 12.34 8.26 31.19
CA ASP A 85 13.68 8.82 31.08
C ASP A 85 13.60 10.34 30.99
N MET A 86 12.79 10.88 30.07
CA MET A 86 12.62 12.34 29.94
C MET A 86 12.07 12.99 31.22
N ILE A 87 11.15 12.34 31.94
CA ILE A 87 10.61 12.80 33.23
C ILE A 87 11.69 12.76 34.32
N MET A 88 12.48 11.69 34.39
CA MET A 88 13.55 11.53 35.38
C MET A 88 14.68 12.53 35.14
N VAL A 89 15.12 12.70 33.90
CA VAL A 89 16.17 13.67 33.54
C VAL A 89 15.65 15.10 33.70
N GLY A 90 14.35 15.33 33.51
CA GLY A 90 13.72 16.64 33.70
C GLY A 90 13.72 17.17 35.13
N ARG A 91 13.87 16.31 36.14
CA ARG A 91 14.01 16.74 37.54
C ARG A 91 15.31 17.48 37.84
N LEU A 92 16.31 17.37 36.95
CA LEU A 92 17.60 18.06 37.07
C LEU A 92 17.56 19.51 36.54
N GLY A 93 16.43 19.93 35.97
CA GLY A 93 16.17 21.30 35.51
C GLY A 93 15.98 21.42 33.99
N PRO A 94 15.59 22.61 33.50
CA PRO A 94 15.24 22.82 32.10
C PRO A 94 16.38 22.49 31.12
N TRP A 95 17.61 22.76 31.54
CA TRP A 95 18.84 22.45 30.80
C TRP A 95 19.02 20.97 30.51
N ALA A 96 18.50 20.09 31.37
CA ALA A 96 18.65 18.65 31.25
C ALA A 96 17.71 18.06 30.19
N ILE A 97 16.46 18.53 30.12
CA ILE A 97 15.49 18.11 29.09
C ILE A 97 15.96 18.57 27.70
N THR A 98 16.46 19.80 27.59
CA THR A 98 17.01 20.31 26.33
C THR A 98 18.25 19.54 25.89
N SER A 99 19.06 19.06 26.84
CA SER A 99 20.23 18.22 26.54
C SER A 99 19.82 16.88 25.94
N VAL A 100 18.80 16.21 26.49
CA VAL A 100 18.25 14.96 25.95
C VAL A 100 17.63 15.18 24.56
N GLY A 101 16.93 16.30 24.36
CA GLY A 101 16.39 16.69 23.05
C GLY A 101 17.48 16.95 22.00
N LEU A 102 18.61 17.54 22.39
CA LEU A 102 19.76 17.78 21.53
C LEU A 102 20.49 16.48 21.18
N SER A 103 20.64 15.55 22.13
CA SER A 103 21.31 14.27 21.89
C SER A 103 20.47 13.27 21.09
N ASN A 104 19.14 13.42 21.04
CA ASN A 104 18.28 12.56 20.21
C ASN A 104 18.52 12.76 18.70
N GLN A 105 18.85 13.97 18.26
CA GLN A 105 19.07 14.26 16.84
C GLN A 105 20.21 13.42 16.21
N PRO A 106 21.44 13.39 16.76
CA PRO A 106 22.50 12.53 16.24
C PRO A 106 22.21 11.03 16.46
N MET A 107 21.43 10.66 17.49
CA MET A 107 21.03 9.28 17.73
C MET A 107 20.20 8.70 16.57
N PHE A 108 19.25 9.48 16.02
CA PHE A 108 18.46 9.05 14.87
C PHE A 108 19.31 8.85 13.61
N VAL A 109 20.32 9.69 13.40
CA VAL A 109 21.26 9.52 12.29
C VAL A 109 22.04 8.22 12.44
N ALA A 110 22.57 7.94 13.63
CA ALA A 110 23.27 6.68 13.91
C ALA A 110 22.35 5.46 13.72
N MET A 111 21.14 5.48 14.28
CA MET A 111 20.16 4.40 14.11
C MET A 111 19.84 4.16 12.64
N SER A 112 19.63 5.21 11.84
CA SER A 112 19.32 5.08 10.42
C SER A 112 20.45 4.39 9.63
N MET A 113 21.70 4.68 9.97
CA MET A 113 22.86 4.04 9.35
C MET A 113 22.92 2.55 9.69
N PHE A 114 22.71 2.19 10.97
CA PHE A 114 22.68 0.79 11.38
C PHE A 114 21.48 0.02 10.81
N MET A 115 20.30 0.60 10.75
CA MET A 115 19.14 -0.02 10.11
C MET A 115 19.38 -0.24 8.61
N ALA A 116 19.97 0.73 7.91
CA ALA A 116 20.32 0.60 6.50
C ALA A 116 21.31 -0.55 6.25
N LEU A 117 22.31 -0.71 7.13
CA LEU A 117 23.25 -1.84 7.06
C LEU A 117 22.57 -3.20 7.34
N ASN A 118 21.61 -3.26 8.27
CA ASN A 118 20.87 -4.50 8.56
C ASN A 118 19.88 -4.89 7.44
N VAL A 119 19.36 -3.93 6.67
CA VAL A 119 18.41 -4.17 5.58
C VAL A 119 19.11 -4.44 4.24
N GLY A 120 20.34 -3.95 4.07
CA GLY A 120 21.13 -4.11 2.84
C GLY A 120 22.07 -5.32 2.80
N ALA A 121 22.13 -6.13 3.87
CA ALA A 121 22.88 -7.39 3.95
C ALA A 121 21.96 -8.59 3.70
#